data_AF-A0A256XHR2-F1
#
_entry.id   AF-A0A256XHR2-F1
#
_cell.length_a   1.000
_cell.length_b   1.000
_cell.length_c   1.000
_cell.angle_alpha   90.00
_cell.angle_beta   90.00
_cell.angle_gamma   90.00
#
_symmetry.space_group_name_H-M   'P 1'
#
loop_
_entity.id
_entity.type
_entity.pdbx_description
1 polymer ?
#
loop_
_entity_poly.entity_id
_entity_poly.type
_entity_poly.pdbx_seq_one_letter_code
_entity_poly.pdbx_strand_id
1 'polypeptide(L)' 'MSKPLPPTLREKSRYLVVEFICGVQITKKDFGRVLWKTVLQVLGENGVSRLNLWIIDWDHGLGRGIVKVTQFLV' A
#
# COMPACT_ATOMS: atom_id res chain seq x y z
N MET A 1 -23.79 -8.51 2.36
CA MET A 1 -22.89 -7.70 1.51
C MET A 1 -23.17 -6.24 1.81
N SER A 2 -22.16 -5.47 2.25
CA SER A 2 -22.35 -4.03 2.49
C SER A 2 -22.50 -3.31 1.15
N LYS A 3 -23.41 -2.32 1.09
CA LYS A 3 -23.53 -1.46 -0.08
C LYS A 3 -22.27 -0.58 -0.18
N PRO A 4 -21.72 -0.37 -1.38
CA PRO A 4 -20.58 0.51 -1.54
C PRO A 4 -20.94 1.93 -1.10
N LEU A 5 -20.00 2.60 -0.43
CA LEU A 5 -20.19 3.99 -0.04
C LEU A 5 -20.40 4.87 -1.29
N PRO A 6 -21.29 5.88 -1.20
CA PRO A 6 -21.48 6.84 -2.28
C PRO A 6 -20.15 7.57 -2.57
N PRO A 7 -19.96 8.07 -3.80
CA PRO A 7 -18.68 8.66 -4.23
C PRO A 7 -18.20 9.82 -3.35
N THR A 8 -19.11 10.54 -2.70
CA THR A 8 -18.83 11.66 -1.80
C THR A 8 -18.33 11.23 -0.42
N LEU A 9 -18.71 10.03 0.05
CA LEU A 9 -18.28 9.47 1.34
C LEU A 9 -17.12 8.48 1.20
N ARG A 10 -16.90 7.94 0.00
CA ARG A 10 -15.80 7.02 -0.27
C ARG A 10 -14.47 7.77 -0.24
N GLU A 11 -13.47 7.15 0.37
CA GLU A 11 -12.10 7.66 0.34
C GLU A 11 -11.55 7.80 -1.08
N LYS A 12 -10.83 8.89 -1.32
CA LYS A 12 -10.10 9.12 -2.57
C LYS A 12 -8.78 8.37 -2.53
N SER A 13 -8.69 7.29 -3.30
CA SER A 13 -7.48 6.47 -3.35
C SER A 13 -6.59 6.81 -4.55
N ARG A 14 -5.29 6.53 -4.39
CA ARG A 14 -4.26 6.56 -5.43
C ARG A 14 -3.53 5.23 -5.45
N TYR A 15 -3.07 4.84 -6.64
CA TYR A 15 -2.33 3.62 -6.85
C TYR A 15 -0.91 3.99 -7.23
N LEU A 16 0.05 3.47 -6.46
CA LEU A 16 1.48 3.66 -6.65
C LEU A 16 2.03 2.36 -7.23
N VAL A 17 2.76 2.48 -8.33
CA VAL A 17 3.59 1.38 -8.85
C VAL A 17 4.95 1.51 -8.18
N VAL A 18 5.39 0.44 -7.53
CA VAL A 18 6.66 0.38 -6.82
C VAL A 18 7.54 -0.72 -7.41
N GLU A 19 8.85 -0.51 -7.41
CA GLU A 19 9.84 -1.48 -7.85
C GLU A 19 10.89 -1.67 -6.76
N PHE A 20 11.25 -2.93 -6.49
CA PHE A 20 12.24 -3.29 -5.50
C PHE A 20 13.52 -3.71 -6.21
N ILE A 21 14.55 -2.88 -6.06
CA ILE A 21 15.83 -3.09 -6.71
C ILE A 21 16.70 -3.90 -5.75
N CYS A 22 16.78 -5.21 -5.94
CA CYS A 22 17.73 -6.08 -5.23
C CYS A 22 18.14 -7.29 -6.08
N GLY A 23 19.26 -7.92 -5.71
CA GLY A 23 19.80 -9.09 -6.44
C GLY A 23 19.10 -10.42 -6.11
N VAL A 24 18.00 -10.41 -5.35
CA VAL A 24 17.34 -11.62 -4.86
C VAL A 24 15.84 -11.52 -5.12
N GLN A 25 15.18 -12.62 -5.44
CA GLN A 25 13.72 -12.59 -5.57
C GLN A 25 13.04 -12.35 -4.22
N ILE A 26 12.07 -11.44 -4.20
CA ILE A 26 11.30 -11.10 -3.00
C ILE A 26 9.88 -11.64 -3.15
N THR A 27 9.42 -12.32 -2.10
CA THR A 27 8.03 -12.77 -2.05
C THR A 27 7.09 -11.62 -1.69
N LYS A 28 5.84 -11.66 -2.15
CA LYS A 28 4.77 -10.73 -1.73
C LYS A 28 4.67 -10.60 -0.21
N LYS A 29 4.90 -11.70 0.52
CA LYS A 29 4.86 -11.74 1.99
C LYS A 29 6.02 -10.96 2.61
N ASP A 30 7.23 -11.12 2.08
CA ASP A 30 8.40 -10.39 2.58
C ASP A 30 8.31 -8.91 2.23
N PHE A 31 7.91 -8.59 0.99
CA PHE A 31 7.62 -7.22 0.57
C PHE A 31 6.59 -6.57 1.50
N GLY A 32 5.46 -7.25 1.75
CA GLY A 32 4.43 -6.72 2.63
C GLY A 32 4.91 -6.52 4.05
N ARG A 33 5.68 -7.47 4.61
CA ARG A 33 6.25 -7.33 5.95
C ARG A 33 7.16 -6.10 6.06
N VAL A 34 8.08 -5.93 5.10
CA VAL A 34 9.01 -4.81 5.09
C VAL A 34 8.24 -3.49 4.94
N LEU A 35 7.34 -3.41 3.97
CA LEU A 35 6.55 -2.20 3.71
C LEU A 35 5.74 -1.79 4.95
N TRP A 36 4.97 -2.70 5.55
CA TRP A 36 4.18 -2.41 6.74
C TRP A 36 5.05 -1.97 7.92
N LYS A 37 6.17 -2.67 8.16
CA LYS A 37 7.12 -2.31 9.23
C LYS A 37 7.67 -0.90 9.02
N THR A 38 8.12 -0.58 7.81
CA THR A 38 8.68 0.74 7.49
C THR A 38 7.64 1.84 7.64
N VAL A 39 6.43 1.63 7.10
CA VAL A 39 5.37 2.65 7.15
C VAL A 39 4.91 2.88 8.60
N LEU A 40 4.79 1.83 9.42
CA LEU A 40 4.51 1.95 10.85
C LEU A 40 5.60 2.71 11.60
N GLN A 41 6.88 2.44 11.31
CA GLN A 41 8.00 3.13 11.95
C GLN A 41 8.09 4.61 11.57
N VAL A 42 7.75 4.96 10.33
CA VAL A 42 7.88 6.33 9.81
C VAL A 42 6.67 7.19 10.16
N LEU A 43 5.45 6.65 10.02
CA LEU A 43 4.21 7.42 10.17
C LEU A 43 3.51 7.21 11.52
N GLY A 44 3.93 6.20 12.28
CA GLY A 44 3.21 5.75 13.48
C GLY A 44 1.82 5.20 13.17
N GLU A 45 1.17 4.63 14.18
CA GLU A 45 -0.13 3.96 14.02
C GLU A 45 -1.21 4.88 13.45
N ASN A 46 -1.27 6.13 13.92
CA ASN A 46 -2.24 7.11 13.43
C ASN A 46 -2.00 7.46 11.96
N GLY A 47 -0.75 7.70 11.56
CA GLY A 47 -0.43 8.01 10.17
C GLY A 47 -0.71 6.85 9.23
N VAL A 48 -0.44 5.61 9.65
CA VAL A 48 -0.76 4.40 8.90
C VAL A 48 -2.27 4.22 8.73
N SER A 49 -3.04 4.38 9.81
CA SER A 49 -4.50 4.30 9.79
C SER A 49 -5.09 5.29 8.78
N ARG A 50 -4.61 6.54 8.82
CA ARG A 50 -5.03 7.56 7.86
C ARG A 50 -4.62 7.19 6.42
N LEU A 51 -3.40 6.65 6.22
CA LEU A 51 -2.85 6.36 4.88
C LEU A 51 -3.67 5.28 4.15
N ASN A 52 -4.34 4.41 4.91
CA ASN A 52 -5.11 3.28 4.39
C ASN A 52 -4.32 2.46 3.35
N LEU A 53 -3.09 2.12 3.72
CA LEU A 53 -2.16 1.38 2.89
C LEU A 53 -2.72 -0.01 2.56
N TRP A 54 -2.73 -0.38 1.28
CA TRP A 54 -3.13 -1.72 0.88
C TRP A 54 -2.34 -2.22 -0.32
N ILE A 55 -1.80 -3.45 -0.24
CA ILE A 55 -1.06 -4.07 -1.34
C ILE A 55 -2.06 -4.74 -2.28
N ILE A 56 -2.21 -4.20 -3.49
CA ILE A 56 -3.14 -4.70 -4.49
C ILE A 56 -2.50 -5.91 -5.18
N ASP A 57 -1.28 -5.73 -5.68
CA ASP A 57 -0.61 -6.76 -6.47
C ASP A 57 0.91 -6.75 -6.28
N TRP A 58 1.52 -7.90 -6.59
CA TRP A 58 2.96 -8.11 -6.54
C TRP A 58 3.41 -9.10 -7.61
N ASP A 59 4.28 -8.62 -8.50
CA ASP A 59 4.99 -9.42 -9.49
C ASP A 59 6.34 -9.89 -8.92
N HIS A 60 6.43 -11.19 -8.69
CA HIS A 60 7.62 -11.85 -8.16
C HIS A 60 8.80 -11.87 -9.14
N GLY A 61 8.54 -11.89 -10.44
CA GLY A 61 9.59 -11.98 -11.46
C GLY A 61 10.29 -10.65 -11.67
N LEU A 62 9.53 -9.56 -11.65
CA LEU A 62 10.07 -8.21 -11.86
C LEU A 62 10.37 -7.45 -10.56
N GLY A 63 9.96 -7.97 -9.39
CA GLY A 63 10.09 -7.26 -8.13
C GLY A 63 9.23 -5.98 -8.08
N ARG A 64 8.10 -5.96 -8.78
CA ARG A 64 7.21 -4.80 -8.91
C ARG A 64 5.90 -5.03 -8.17
N GLY A 65 5.32 -3.97 -7.63
CA GLY A 65 4.07 -4.04 -6.89
C GLY A 65 3.15 -2.87 -7.17
N ILE A 66 1.86 -3.07 -6.93
CA ILE A 66 0.86 -2.00 -6.92
C ILE A 66 0.37 -1.83 -5.48
N VAL A 67 0.52 -0.62 -4.97
CA VAL A 67 0.11 -0.26 -3.61
C VAL A 67 -0.93 0.85 -3.69
N LYS A 68 -2.06 0.63 -3.03
CA LYS A 68 -3.12 1.62 -2.84
C LYS A 68 -2.84 2.43 -1.58
N VAL A 69 -3.04 3.73 -1.68
CA VAL A 69 -3.00 4.69 -0.56
C VAL A 69 -4.14 5.68 -0.67
N THR A 70 -4.51 6.30 0.44
CA THR A 70 -5.47 7.40 0.46
C THR A 70 -4.76 8.72 0.17
N GLN A 71 -5.35 9.52 -0.73
CA GLN A 71 -4.87 10.87 -0.99
C GLN A 71 -5.33 11.78 0.14
N PHE A 72 -4.37 12.35 0.85
CA PHE A 72 -4.63 13.51 1.71
C PHE A 72 -4.62 14.77 0.87
N LEU A 73 -5.70 15.54 0.95
CA LEU A 73 -5.61 16.98 0.73
C LEU A 73 -5.14 17.54 2.07
N VAL A 74 -3.90 18.05 2.09
CA VAL A 74 -3.43 18.93 3.17
C VAL A 74 -4.17 20.25 3.04
#